data_AF-A0A2D6GJ94-F1
#
_entry.id   AF-A0A2D6GJ94-F1
#
_cell.length_a   1.000
_cell.length_b   1.000
_cell.length_c   1.000
_cell.angle_alpha   90.00
_cell.angle_beta   90.00
_cell.angle_gamma   90.00
#
_symmetry.space_group_name_H-M   'P 1'
#
loop_
_entity.id
_entity.type
_entity.pdbx_description
1 polymer ?
#
loop_
_entity_poly.entity_id
_entity_poly.type
_entity_poly.pdbx_seq_one_letter_code
_entity_poly.pdbx_strand_id
1 'polypeptide(L)'
;MANLLSYDAGQLLAFILVLVRVSGIISTAPIFGSSVSPPQVKIVLSLMLALILFPFIPTIQVFPDRPDHYIVLIASELLIGLVLGMIGRFLFAAVEFAGTVIGFQMGLGMANVFDP
;
A
#
# COMPACT_ATOMS: atom_id res chain seq x y z
N MET A 1 -29.62 1.57 28.43
CA MET A 1 -28.33 2.25 28.17
C MET A 1 -27.21 1.21 28.04
N ALA A 2 -27.26 0.34 27.03
CA ALA A 2 -26.28 -0.75 26.87
C ALA A 2 -26.06 -1.17 25.40
N ASN A 3 -25.99 -0.19 24.48
CA ASN A 3 -25.63 -0.41 23.06
C ASN A 3 -24.64 0.66 22.57
N LEU A 4 -23.64 0.99 23.40
CA LEU A 4 -22.50 1.83 23.00
C LEU A 4 -21.30 0.97 22.53
N LEU A 5 -21.32 -0.33 22.84
CA LEU A 5 -20.36 -1.33 22.38
C LEU A 5 -20.89 -2.18 21.20
N SER A 6 -22.01 -1.78 20.58
CA SER A 6 -22.46 -2.33 19.30
C SER A 6 -21.78 -1.62 18.12
N TYR A 7 -20.47 -1.34 18.24
CA TYR A 7 -19.66 -1.30 17.02
C TYR A 7 -19.80 -2.69 16.43
N ASP A 8 -20.62 -2.77 15.38
CA ASP A 8 -20.93 -4.00 14.67
C ASP A 8 -19.59 -4.66 14.34
N ALA A 9 -19.36 -5.90 14.79
CA ALA A 9 -18.08 -6.58 14.57
C ALA A 9 -17.69 -6.57 13.08
N GLY A 10 -18.68 -6.52 12.18
CA GLY A 10 -18.51 -6.30 10.76
C GLY A 10 -17.83 -4.98 10.38
N GLN A 11 -18.11 -3.86 11.07
CA GLN A 11 -17.46 -2.57 10.83
C GLN A 11 -15.97 -2.59 11.21
N LEU A 12 -15.62 -3.22 12.33
CA LEU A 12 -14.23 -3.40 12.73
C LEU A 12 -13.47 -4.27 11.72
N LEU A 13 -14.08 -5.36 11.27
CA LEU A 13 -13.50 -6.27 10.28
C LEU A 13 -13.34 -5.57 8.92
N ALA A 14 -14.34 -4.80 8.49
CA ALA A 14 -14.23 -3.98 7.29
C ALA A 14 -13.08 -2.96 7.39
N PHE A 15 -12.93 -2.29 8.54
CA PHE A 15 -11.81 -1.38 8.77
C PHE A 15 -10.45 -2.09 8.68
N ILE A 16 -10.32 -3.28 9.27
CA ILE A 16 -9.10 -4.09 9.20
C ILE A 16 -8.76 -4.44 7.75
N LEU A 17 -9.73 -4.83 6.93
CA LEU A 17 -9.50 -5.14 5.50
C LEU A 17 -8.97 -3.93 4.74
N VAL A 18 -9.53 -2.74 4.98
CA VAL A 18 -9.09 -1.49 4.38
C VAL A 18 -7.67 -1.14 4.82
N LEU A 19 -7.38 -1.28 6.11
CA LEU A 19 -6.05 -1.07 6.66
C LEU A 19 -5.01 -2.02 6.03
N VAL A 20 -5.38 -3.30 5.83
CA VAL A 20 -4.52 -4.29 5.18
C VAL A 20 -4.24 -3.90 3.73
N ARG A 21 -5.26 -3.51 2.95
CA ARG A 21 -5.07 -3.03 1.57
C ARG A 21 -4.14 -1.81 1.52
N VAL A 22 -4.42 -0.79 2.33
CA VAL A 22 -3.67 0.47 2.33
C VAL A 22 -2.22 0.24 2.77
N SER A 23 -1.99 -0.58 3.79
CA SER A 23 -0.64 -0.94 4.23
C SER A 23 0.14 -1.73 3.17
N GLY A 24 -0.54 -2.62 2.43
CA GLY A 24 0.01 -3.29 1.24
C GLY A 24 0.48 -2.30 0.17
N ILE A 25 -0.33 -1.28 -0.13
CA ILE A 25 0.01 -0.23 -1.11
C ILE A 25 1.21 0.59 -0.61
N ILE A 26 1.17 1.10 0.63
CA ILE A 26 2.21 1.98 1.17
C ILE A 26 3.56 1.25 1.33
N SER A 27 3.54 -0.04 1.69
CA SER A 27 4.76 -0.83 1.83
C SER A 27 5.49 -1.04 0.50
N THR A 28 4.74 -1.18 -0.59
CA THR A 28 5.29 -1.44 -1.93
C THR A 28 5.46 -0.18 -2.78
N ALA A 29 4.75 0.92 -2.50
CA ALA A 29 4.87 2.17 -3.24
C ALA A 29 6.34 2.67 -3.29
N PRO A 30 6.88 3.12 -4.45
CA PRO A 30 8.29 3.47 -4.57
C PRO A 30 8.73 4.67 -3.71
N ILE A 31 7.88 5.70 -3.59
CA ILE A 31 8.16 6.91 -2.79
C ILE A 31 8.26 6.58 -1.30
N PHE A 32 7.30 5.80 -0.78
CA PHE A 32 7.19 5.47 0.64
C PHE A 32 7.86 4.14 1.02
N GLY A 33 8.15 3.29 0.03
CA GLY A 33 8.72 1.96 0.19
C GLY A 33 10.25 1.94 0.18
N SER A 34 10.90 3.05 -0.18
CA SER A 34 12.35 3.20 -0.01
C SER A 34 12.76 3.16 1.47
N SER A 35 14.00 2.77 1.75
CA SER A 35 14.61 2.79 3.09
C SER A 35 14.79 4.21 3.65
N VAL A 36 14.45 5.23 2.87
CA VAL A 36 14.54 6.65 3.23
C VAL A 36 13.49 7.04 4.28
N SER A 37 12.36 6.33 4.35
CA SER A 37 11.28 6.64 5.31
C SER A 37 11.30 5.71 6.54
N PRO A 38 11.30 6.25 7.78
CA PRO A 38 11.20 5.45 8.99
C PRO A 38 9.91 4.59 8.99
N PRO A 39 9.96 3.34 9.48
CA PRO A 39 8.80 2.44 9.49
C PRO A 39 7.61 3.01 10.27
N GLN A 40 7.88 3.81 11.31
CA GLN A 40 6.86 4.50 12.11
C GLN A 40 5.98 5.44 11.25
N VAL A 41 6.59 6.18 10.32
CA VAL A 41 5.86 7.11 9.44
C VAL A 41 4.94 6.33 8.51
N LYS A 42 5.40 5.19 7.99
CA LYS A 42 4.60 4.32 7.10
C LYS A 42 3.36 3.77 7.79
N ILE A 43 3.50 3.36 9.05
CA ILE A 43 2.39 2.84 9.86
C ILE A 43 1.36 3.94 10.12
N VAL A 44 1.80 5.11 10.58
CA VAL A 44 0.91 6.25 10.86
C VAL A 44 0.20 6.71 9.59
N LEU A 45 0.91 6.83 8.48
CA LEU A 45 0.33 7.21 7.19
C LEU A 45 -0.72 6.20 6.72
N SER A 46 -0.42 4.90 6.82
CA SER A 46 -1.36 3.84 6.44
C SER A 46 -2.63 3.88 7.30
N LEU A 47 -2.47 4.12 8.60
CA LEU A 47 -3.59 4.24 9.53
C LEU A 47 -4.45 5.49 9.25
N MET A 48 -3.82 6.64 9.03
CA MET A 48 -4.54 7.87 8.69
C MET A 48 -5.31 7.75 7.38
N LEU A 49 -4.69 7.19 6.34
CA LEU A 49 -5.36 6.96 5.06
C LEU A 49 -6.50 5.94 5.18
N ALA A 50 -6.30 4.86 5.94
CA ALA A 50 -7.36 3.88 6.19
C ALA A 50 -8.56 4.52 6.91
N LEU A 51 -8.33 5.39 7.90
CA LEU A 51 -9.39 6.11 8.60
C LEU A 51 -10.14 7.09 7.69
N ILE A 52 -9.43 7.76 6.78
CA ILE A 52 -10.06 8.68 5.82
C ILE A 52 -10.88 7.91 4.79
N LEU A 53 -10.39 6.75 4.32
CA LEU A 53 -11.06 5.95 3.29
C LEU A 53 -12.24 5.12 3.81
N PHE A 54 -12.19 4.69 5.08
CA PHE A 54 -13.23 3.88 5.70
C PHE A 54 -14.67 4.39 5.51
N PRO A 55 -15.02 5.67 5.76
CA PRO A 55 -16.40 6.15 5.59
C PRO A 55 -16.88 6.18 4.14
N PHE A 56 -15.99 6.10 3.15
CA PHE A 56 -16.35 6.05 1.73
C PHE A 56 -16.69 4.64 1.24
N ILE A 57 -16.44 3.63 2.06
CA ILE A 57 -16.64 2.24 1.68
C ILE A 57 -18.07 1.85 2.09
N PRO A 58 -18.90 1.38 1.14
CA PRO A 58 -20.24 0.93 1.46
C PRO A 58 -20.18 -0.19 2.50
N THR A 59 -21.15 -0.20 3.40
CA THR A 59 -21.19 -1.15 4.52
C THR A 59 -21.19 -2.57 3.96
N ILE A 60 -20.05 -3.25 4.07
CA ILE A 60 -19.95 -4.65 3.69
C ILE A 60 -20.70 -5.42 4.79
N GLN A 61 -21.74 -6.16 4.44
CA GLN A 61 -22.34 -7.12 5.36
C GLN A 61 -21.34 -8.27 5.50
N VAL A 62 -20.39 -8.11 6.42
CA VAL A 62 -19.42 -9.15 6.69
C VAL A 62 -20.11 -10.18 7.57
N PHE A 63 -20.46 -11.33 6.99
CA PHE A 63 -21.16 -12.41 7.70
C PHE A 63 -20.28 -12.94 8.83
N PRO A 64 -20.66 -12.78 10.11
CA PRO A 64 -19.84 -13.19 11.25
C PRO A 64 -19.64 -14.71 11.36
N ASP A 65 -20.48 -15.51 10.69
CA ASP A 65 -20.60 -16.95 10.94
C ASP A 65 -19.54 -17.83 10.27
N ARG A 66 -18.62 -17.27 9.48
CA ARG A 66 -17.62 -18.03 8.70
C ARG A 66 -16.20 -17.49 8.86
N PRO A 67 -15.48 -17.82 9.95
CA PRO A 67 -14.12 -17.35 10.21
C PRO A 67 -13.10 -17.76 9.13
N ASP A 68 -13.35 -18.86 8.42
CA ASP A 68 -12.55 -19.35 7.28
C ASP A 68 -12.52 -18.36 6.11
N HIS A 69 -13.63 -17.66 5.84
CA HIS A 69 -13.72 -16.70 4.73
C HIS A 69 -12.87 -15.43 4.98
N TYR A 70 -12.67 -15.05 6.24
CA TYR A 70 -11.92 -13.83 6.58
C TYR A 70 -10.44 -13.92 6.24
N ILE A 71 -9.82 -15.09 6.44
CA ILE A 71 -8.41 -15.31 6.12
C ILE A 71 -8.18 -15.13 4.62
N VAL A 72 -9.05 -15.71 3.81
CA VAL A 72 -9.00 -15.58 2.34
C VAL A 72 -9.20 -14.12 1.95
N LEU A 73 -10.18 -13.43 2.55
CA LEU A 73 -10.48 -12.04 2.25
C LEU A 73 -9.31 -11.11 2.60
N ILE A 74 -8.70 -11.27 3.78
CA ILE A 74 -7.49 -10.53 4.19
C ILE A 74 -6.34 -10.79 3.19
N ALA A 75 -6.13 -12.06 2.80
CA ALA A 75 -5.09 -12.41 1.85
C ALA A 75 -5.33 -11.77 0.47
N SER A 76 -6.57 -11.78 -0.02
CA SER A 76 -6.96 -11.12 -1.27
C SER A 76 -6.74 -9.60 -1.21
N GLU A 77 -7.15 -8.96 -0.12
CA GLU A 77 -6.97 -7.51 0.08
C GLU A 77 -5.50 -7.10 0.14
N LEU A 78 -4.68 -7.90 0.82
CA LEU A 78 -3.24 -7.71 0.86
C LEU A 78 -2.63 -7.86 -0.54
N LEU A 79 -3.00 -8.90 -1.29
CA LEU A 79 -2.52 -9.13 -2.66
C LEU A 79 -2.90 -7.98 -3.59
N ILE A 80 -4.14 -7.49 -3.53
CA ILE A 80 -4.58 -6.33 -4.32
C ILE A 80 -3.72 -5.10 -3.97
N GLY A 81 -3.51 -4.84 -2.67
CA GLY A 81 -2.68 -3.73 -2.22
C GLY A 81 -1.23 -3.81 -2.73
N LEU A 82 -0.63 -4.99 -2.65
CA LEU A 82 0.74 -5.26 -3.14
C LEU A 82 0.84 -5.06 -4.66
N VAL A 83 -0.11 -5.58 -5.43
CA VAL A 83 -0.13 -5.44 -6.89
C VAL A 83 -0.24 -3.97 -7.29
N LEU A 84 -1.12 -3.21 -6.64
CA LEU A 84 -1.27 -1.77 -6.90
C LEU A 84 0.02 -0.98 -6.62
N GLY A 85 0.69 -1.25 -5.50
CA GLY A 85 1.96 -0.58 -5.22
C GLY A 85 3.11 -1.05 -6.13
N MET A 86 3.11 -2.31 -6.57
CA MET A 86 4.03 -2.81 -7.60
C MET A 86 3.85 -2.11 -8.95
N ILE A 87 2.62 -1.86 -9.39
CA ILE A 87 2.36 -1.08 -10.60
C ILE A 87 3.01 0.30 -10.48
N GLY A 88 2.86 0.94 -9.31
CA GLY A 88 3.56 2.18 -9.00
C GLY A 88 5.08 2.05 -9.16
N ARG A 89 5.69 1.00 -8.61
CA ARG A 89 7.15 0.76 -8.77
C ARG A 89 7.56 0.64 -10.23
N PHE A 90 6.80 -0.07 -11.06
CA PHE A 90 7.12 -0.21 -12.47
C PHE A 90 7.12 1.13 -13.21
N LEU A 91 6.19 2.04 -12.88
CA LEU A 91 6.16 3.38 -13.48
C LEU A 91 7.43 4.18 -13.14
N PHE A 92 7.84 4.19 -11.87
CA PHE A 92 9.04 4.90 -11.46
C PHE A 92 10.31 4.25 -12.03
N ALA A 93 10.39 2.92 -12.04
CA ALA A 93 11.50 2.18 -12.65
C ALA A 93 11.62 2.46 -14.16
N ALA A 94 10.48 2.59 -14.87
CA ALA A 94 10.50 2.93 -16.29
C ALA A 94 11.05 4.34 -16.53
N VAL A 95 10.68 5.32 -15.70
CA VAL A 95 11.19 6.69 -15.77
C VAL A 95 12.69 6.73 -15.44
N GLU A 96 13.11 6.03 -14.39
CA GLU A 96 14.52 5.92 -14.01
C GLU A 96 15.35 5.31 -15.14
N PHE A 97 14.87 4.20 -15.70
CA PHE A 97 15.50 3.52 -16.84
C PHE A 97 15.61 4.45 -18.06
N ALA A 98 14.55 5.20 -18.39
CA ALA A 98 14.58 6.16 -19.48
C ALA A 98 15.64 7.26 -19.23
N GLY A 99 15.72 7.79 -18.01
CA GLY A 99 16.72 8.76 -17.61
C GLY A 99 18.15 8.22 -17.74
N THR A 100 18.38 6.97 -17.33
CA THR A 100 19.68 6.31 -17.49
C THR A 100 20.05 6.16 -18.97
N VAL A 101 19.13 5.71 -19.82
CA VAL A 101 19.37 5.55 -21.27
C VAL A 101 19.71 6.88 -21.94
N ILE A 102 18.98 7.96 -21.61
CA ILE A 102 19.26 9.30 -22.13
C ILE A 102 20.64 9.78 -21.66
N GLY A 103 20.98 9.59 -20.38
CA GLY A 103 22.28 9.96 -19.83
C GLY A 103 23.45 9.23 -20.50
N PHE A 104 23.27 7.95 -20.82
CA PHE A 104 24.25 7.18 -21.60
C PHE A 104 24.44 7.77 -23.01
N GLN A 105 23.36 8.14 -23.70
CA GLN A 105 23.44 8.76 -25.03
C GLN A 105 24.08 10.14 -25.02
N MET A 106 23.91 10.92 -23.95
CA MET A 106 24.59 12.22 -23.77
C MET A 106 26.08 12.09 -23.45
N GLY A 107 26.60 10.87 -23.29
CA GLY A 107 28.01 10.61 -22.99
C GLY A 107 28.37 10.71 -21.51
N LEU A 108 27.40 10.88 -20.60
CA LEU A 108 27.65 10.88 -19.14
C LEU A 108 28.21 9.55 -18.64
N GLY A 109 27.92 8.45 -19.34
CA GLY A 109 28.52 7.14 -19.05
C GLY A 109 30.03 7.07 -19.31
N MET A 110 30.57 7.94 -20.17
CA MET A 110 32.02 8.05 -20.40
C MET A 110 32.70 8.81 -19.26
N ALA A 111 32.01 9.74 -18.59
CA ALA A 111 32.56 10.49 -17.46
C ALA A 111 32.96 9.58 -16.28
N ASN A 112 32.15 8.55 -15.98
CA ASN A 112 32.47 7.52 -14.97
C ASN A 112 33.69 6.64 -15.32
N VAL A 113 34.11 6.61 -16.59
CA VAL A 113 35.33 5.86 -17.01
C VAL A 113 36.58 6.72 -16.85
N PHE A 114 36.44 8.05 -16.94
CA PHE A 114 37.55 8.99 -16.81
C PHE A 114 37.79 9.48 -15.36
N ASP A 115 36.78 9.44 -14.49
CA ASP A 115 36.89 9.70 -13.04
C ASP A 115 36.31 8.50 -12.26
N PRO A 116 37.12 7.46 -11.97
CA PRO A 116 36.70 6.23 -11.28
C PRO A 116 36.45 6.42 -9.77
#